data_AF-A0AAV0ZDP3-F1
#
_entry.id   AF-A0AAV0ZDP3-F1
#
_cell.length_a   1.000
_cell.length_b   1.000
_cell.length_c   1.000
_cell.angle_alpha   90.00
_cell.angle_beta   90.00
_cell.angle_gamma   90.00
#
_symmetry.space_group_name_H-M   'P 1'
#
loop_
_entity.id
_entity.type
_entity.pdbx_description
1 polymer ?
#
loop_
_entity_poly.entity_id
_entity_poly.type
_entity_poly.pdbx_seq_one_letter_code
_entity_poly.pdbx_strand_id
1 'polypeptide(L)'
;MVGLAPKAKVLRYGKWGEQDAAILVPGDIISIKLGDILLTDARLLEGDPLSVDQSTLTGESLPITKGATQEVFSGSTVKKGEIKVTVYATGVHMFFGKVTHLVDSTNQVGPLQKVLTAIGNFCICSIAVGIVIELIVMYLATSQV
;
A
#
# COMPACT_ATOMS: atom_id res chain seq x y z
N MET A 1 -8.85 18.94 -0.14
CA MET A 1 -8.43 17.63 -0.68
C MET A 1 -9.65 16.72 -0.55
N VAL A 2 -10.39 16.50 -1.65
CA VAL A 2 -11.50 15.55 -1.65
C VAL A 2 -10.85 14.17 -1.63
N GLY A 3 -10.81 13.53 -0.46
CA GLY A 3 -10.25 12.20 -0.35
C GLY A 3 -11.09 11.26 -1.21
N LEU A 4 -10.49 10.69 -2.26
CA LEU A 4 -11.02 9.50 -2.94
C LEU A 4 -10.89 8.25 -2.05
N ALA A 5 -10.98 8.44 -0.72
CA ALA A 5 -10.91 7.35 0.23
C ALA A 5 -12.12 6.47 -0.04
N PRO A 6 -11.89 5.19 -0.39
CA PRO A 6 -13.00 4.31 -0.70
C PRO A 6 -13.84 4.11 0.56
N LYS A 7 -15.15 4.24 0.40
CA LYS A 7 -16.12 4.14 1.50
C LYS A 7 -16.74 2.75 1.54
N ALA A 8 -17.10 2.30 2.73
CA ALA A 8 -17.78 1.03 2.95
C ALA A 8 -19.06 1.23 3.77
N LYS A 9 -20.09 0.41 3.48
CA LYS A 9 -21.31 0.35 4.29
C LYS A 9 -21.11 -0.65 5.43
N VAL A 10 -21.07 -0.14 6.66
CA VAL A 10 -20.78 -0.89 7.88
C VAL A 10 -22.01 -0.93 8.77
N LEU A 11 -22.25 -2.07 9.41
CA LEU A 11 -23.25 -2.26 10.44
C LEU A 11 -22.60 -2.16 11.83
N ARG A 12 -22.82 -1.05 12.53
CA ARG A 12 -22.37 -0.85 13.92
C ARG A 12 -23.56 -0.44 14.79
N TYR A 13 -23.63 -0.97 16.00
CA TYR A 13 -24.73 -0.69 16.95
C TYR A 13 -26.14 -0.95 16.35
N GLY A 14 -26.25 -1.94 15.46
CA GLY A 14 -27.52 -2.27 14.78
C GLY A 14 -27.97 -1.28 13.71
N LYS A 15 -27.16 -0.26 13.36
CA LYS A 15 -27.47 0.72 12.32
C LYS A 15 -26.46 0.66 11.17
N TRP A 16 -26.96 0.79 9.95
CA TRP A 16 -26.13 0.93 8.77
C TRP A 16 -25.60 2.35 8.67
N GLY A 17 -24.28 2.48 8.54
CA GLY A 17 -23.59 3.74 8.31
C GLY A 17 -22.55 3.58 7.21
N GLU A 18 -22.24 4.68 6.54
CA GLU A 18 -21.14 4.73 5.57
C GLU A 18 -19.90 5.27 6.29
N GLN A 19 -18.79 4.55 6.19
CA GLN A 19 -17.54 4.86 6.88
C GLN A 19 -16.37 4.75 5.90
N ASP A 20 -15.31 5.49 6.17
CA ASP A 20 -14.08 5.36 5.38
C ASP A 20 -13.48 3.98 5.60
N ALA A 21 -12.99 3.35 4.53
CA ALA A 21 -12.42 2.01 4.65
C ALA A 21 -11.17 1.95 5.55
N ALA A 22 -10.49 3.09 5.73
CA ALA A 22 -9.33 3.21 6.60
C ALA A 22 -9.65 3.01 8.10
N ILE A 23 -10.91 3.20 8.51
CA ILE A 23 -11.34 3.03 9.92
C ILE A 23 -12.07 1.71 10.18
N LEU A 24 -12.06 0.80 9.20
CA LEU A 24 -12.57 -0.56 9.36
C LEU A 24 -11.65 -1.37 10.26
N VAL A 25 -12.26 -2.16 11.13
CA VAL A 25 -11.56 -3.04 12.06
C VAL A 25 -12.01 -4.49 11.89
N PRO A 26 -11.16 -5.48 12.21
CA PRO A 26 -11.60 -6.88 12.30
C PRO A 26 -12.81 -7.02 13.23
N GLY A 27 -13.81 -7.78 12.79
CA GLY A 27 -15.10 -7.95 13.45
C GLY A 27 -16.21 -7.04 12.93
N ASP A 28 -15.89 -6.02 12.12
CA ASP A 28 -16.92 -5.22 11.46
C ASP A 28 -17.73 -6.07 10.47
N ILE A 29 -19.04 -5.83 10.42
CA ILE A 29 -19.92 -6.39 9.41
C ILE A 29 -20.12 -5.33 8.34
N ILE A 30 -19.80 -5.66 7.09
CA ILE A 30 -19.98 -4.76 5.95
C ILE A 30 -20.92 -5.38 4.92
N SER A 31 -21.64 -4.53 4.19
CA SER A 31 -22.47 -4.95 3.06
C SER A 31 -21.70 -4.71 1.78
N ILE A 32 -21.64 -5.72 0.91
CA ILE A 32 -20.97 -5.63 -0.38
C ILE A 32 -21.97 -5.89 -1.48
N LYS A 33 -21.95 -5.04 -2.51
CA LYS A 33 -22.86 -5.06 -3.65
C LYS A 33 -22.11 -5.30 -4.96
N LEU A 34 -22.88 -5.56 -6.01
CA LEU A 34 -22.39 -5.56 -7.38
C LEU A 34 -21.59 -4.29 -7.69
N GLY A 35 -20.37 -4.46 -8.21
CA GLY A 35 -19.49 -3.35 -8.59
C GLY A 35 -18.61 -2.83 -7.46
N ASP A 36 -18.85 -3.24 -6.21
CA ASP A 36 -17.99 -2.84 -5.10
C ASP A 36 -16.62 -3.54 -5.20
N ILE A 37 -15.59 -2.79 -4.83
CA ILE A 37 -14.23 -3.30 -4.66
C ILE A 37 -14.08 -3.71 -3.19
N LEU A 38 -13.59 -4.93 -2.96
CA LEU A 38 -13.24 -5.41 -1.63
C LEU A 38 -12.01 -4.67 -1.12
N LEU A 39 -12.19 -3.90 -0.05
CA LEU A 39 -11.13 -3.10 0.55
C LEU A 39 -10.42 -3.84 1.67
N THR A 40 -11.05 -4.87 2.23
CA THR A 40 -10.56 -5.65 3.37
C THR A 40 -10.69 -7.13 3.09
N ASP A 41 -9.95 -7.96 3.82
CA ASP A 41 -10.15 -9.39 3.81
C ASP A 41 -11.32 -9.74 4.74
N ALA A 42 -12.29 -10.48 4.20
CA ALA A 42 -13.54 -10.75 4.87
C ALA A 42 -14.05 -12.18 4.62
N ARG A 43 -14.96 -12.64 5.48
CA ARG A 43 -15.65 -13.92 5.35
C ARG A 43 -17.13 -13.69 5.06
N LEU A 44 -17.63 -14.39 4.04
CA LEU A 44 -19.02 -14.35 3.63
C LEU A 44 -19.92 -14.85 4.76
N LEU A 45 -20.94 -14.07 5.11
CA LEU A 45 -22.03 -14.55 5.97
C LEU A 45 -22.98 -15.44 5.16
N GLU A 46 -24.02 -15.94 5.81
CA GLU A 46 -25.08 -16.70 5.13
C GLU A 46 -25.81 -15.82 4.11
N GLY A 47 -26.08 -16.36 2.92
CA GLY A 47 -26.73 -15.66 1.83
C GLY A 47 -26.44 -16.29 0.47
N ASP A 48 -26.83 -15.56 -0.57
CA ASP A 48 -26.64 -15.98 -1.95
C ASP A 48 -25.15 -16.01 -2.35
N PRO A 49 -24.74 -16.92 -3.26
CA PRO A 49 -23.37 -16.98 -3.73
C PRO A 49 -22.95 -15.67 -4.42
N LEU A 50 -21.73 -15.23 -4.09
CA LEU A 50 -21.13 -14.00 -4.60
C LEU A 50 -20.12 -14.34 -5.69
N SER A 51 -20.19 -13.69 -6.85
CA SER A 51 -19.18 -13.83 -7.90
C SER A 51 -18.16 -12.70 -7.78
N VAL A 52 -16.89 -13.05 -7.65
CA VAL A 52 -15.80 -12.13 -7.38
C VAL A 52 -14.68 -12.30 -8.40
N ASP A 53 -14.21 -11.19 -8.96
CA ASP A 53 -13.07 -11.12 -9.85
C ASP A 53 -11.79 -10.89 -9.04
N GLN A 54 -10.87 -11.84 -9.12
CA GLN A 54 -9.57 -11.82 -8.44
C GLN A 54 -8.42 -11.66 -9.43
N SER A 55 -8.68 -11.24 -10.67
CA SER A 55 -7.64 -11.06 -11.70
C SER A 55 -6.51 -10.14 -11.24
N THR A 56 -6.81 -9.11 -10.44
CA THR A 56 -5.82 -8.20 -9.87
C THR A 56 -4.89 -8.87 -8.85
N LEU A 57 -5.35 -9.95 -8.20
CA LEU A 57 -4.62 -10.60 -7.12
C LEU A 57 -3.94 -11.90 -7.55
N THR A 58 -4.64 -12.74 -8.32
CA THR A 58 -4.16 -14.07 -8.72
C THR A 58 -3.78 -14.15 -10.19
N GLY A 59 -4.15 -13.16 -11.01
CA GLY A 59 -3.97 -13.22 -12.46
C GLY A 59 -4.99 -14.09 -13.19
N GLU A 60 -5.97 -14.65 -12.48
CA GLU A 60 -7.03 -15.47 -13.07
C GLU A 60 -8.10 -14.58 -13.74
N SER A 61 -8.34 -14.78 -15.04
CA SER A 61 -9.25 -13.93 -15.82
C SER A 61 -10.73 -14.19 -15.59
N LEU A 62 -11.09 -15.36 -15.06
CA LEU A 62 -12.48 -15.75 -14.83
C LEU A 62 -12.92 -15.45 -13.40
N PRO A 63 -14.09 -14.83 -13.19
CA PRO A 63 -14.59 -14.58 -11.86
C PRO A 63 -14.93 -15.90 -11.16
N ILE A 64 -14.59 -15.99 -9.89
CA ILE A 64 -14.84 -17.16 -9.06
C ILE A 64 -16.10 -16.95 -8.21
N THR A 65 -16.93 -17.97 -8.13
CA THR A 65 -18.14 -17.95 -7.29
C THR A 65 -17.78 -18.43 -5.88
N LYS A 66 -18.11 -17.62 -4.88
CA LYS A 66 -17.89 -17.90 -3.47
C LYS A 66 -19.22 -18.04 -2.74
N GLY A 67 -19.35 -19.11 -1.97
CA GLY A 67 -20.54 -19.39 -1.15
C GLY A 67 -20.42 -18.87 0.29
N ALA A 68 -21.49 -19.05 1.07
CA ALA A 68 -21.51 -18.75 2.49
C ALA A 68 -20.29 -19.36 3.21
N THR A 69 -19.78 -18.66 4.23
CA THR A 69 -18.60 -19.02 5.05
C THR A 69 -17.25 -19.03 4.32
N GLN A 70 -17.21 -18.80 3.01
CA GLN A 70 -15.95 -18.69 2.28
C GLN A 70 -15.30 -17.32 2.44
N GLU A 71 -13.99 -17.28 2.21
CA GLU A 71 -13.17 -16.07 2.34
C GLU A 71 -13.09 -15.31 1.02
N VAL A 72 -13.09 -13.99 1.14
CA VAL A 72 -12.89 -13.03 0.06
C VAL A 72 -11.76 -12.09 0.44
N PHE A 73 -10.96 -11.72 -0.56
CA PHE A 73 -9.71 -10.98 -0.35
C PHE A 73 -9.82 -9.54 -0.87
N SER A 74 -9.12 -8.65 -0.18
CA SER A 74 -8.88 -7.28 -0.59
C SER A 74 -8.33 -7.20 -2.03
N GLY A 75 -8.75 -6.16 -2.76
CA GLY A 75 -8.44 -5.96 -4.19
C GLY A 75 -9.32 -6.73 -5.17
N SER A 76 -10.19 -7.64 -4.70
CA SER A 76 -11.15 -8.34 -5.56
C SER A 76 -12.37 -7.46 -5.87
N THR A 77 -12.98 -7.60 -7.06
CA THR A 77 -14.17 -6.82 -7.44
C THR A 77 -15.41 -7.71 -7.55
N VAL A 78 -16.55 -7.29 -7.00
CA VAL A 78 -17.79 -8.06 -7.08
C VAL A 78 -18.41 -7.93 -8.47
N LYS A 79 -18.56 -9.07 -9.18
CA LYS A 79 -19.18 -9.15 -10.51
C LYS A 79 -20.64 -9.57 -10.48
N LYS A 80 -21.10 -10.22 -9.40
CA LYS A 80 -22.51 -10.61 -9.24
C LYS A 80 -22.84 -10.87 -7.77
N GLY A 81 -24.05 -10.48 -7.36
CA GLY A 81 -24.60 -10.75 -6.03
C GLY A 81 -24.49 -9.56 -5.07
N GLU A 82 -25.16 -9.70 -3.93
CA GLU A 82 -25.07 -8.78 -2.79
C GLU A 82 -25.13 -9.63 -1.53
N ILE A 83 -24.19 -9.43 -0.61
CA ILE A 83 -24.12 -10.20 0.63
C ILE A 83 -23.41 -9.41 1.72
N LYS A 84 -23.69 -9.77 2.96
CA LYS A 84 -22.98 -9.24 4.13
C LYS A 84 -21.75 -10.09 4.39
N VAL A 85 -20.68 -9.45 4.82
CA VAL A 85 -19.44 -10.14 5.17
C VAL A 85 -18.92 -9.64 6.51
N THR A 86 -18.18 -10.48 7.20
CA THR A 86 -17.46 -10.10 8.43
C THR A 86 -16.00 -9.90 8.10
N VAL A 87 -15.49 -8.71 8.39
CA VAL A 87 -14.08 -8.35 8.21
C VAL A 87 -13.24 -9.16 9.20
N TYR A 88 -12.16 -9.81 8.74
CA TYR A 88 -11.25 -10.53 9.63
C TYR A 88 -9.82 -9.99 9.59
N ALA A 89 -9.41 -9.30 8.52
CA ALA A 89 -8.11 -8.64 8.47
C ALA A 89 -8.17 -7.29 7.75
N THR A 90 -7.42 -6.33 8.29
CA THR A 90 -7.27 -4.97 7.73
C THR A 90 -5.81 -4.50 7.70
N GLY A 91 -5.55 -3.41 6.97
CA GLY A 91 -4.23 -2.85 6.68
C GLY A 91 -3.19 -3.87 6.21
N VAL A 92 -2.05 -3.86 6.89
CA VAL A 92 -0.90 -4.73 6.63
C VAL A 92 -1.18 -6.22 6.86
N HIS A 93 -2.24 -6.55 7.60
CA HIS A 93 -2.60 -7.94 7.89
C HIS A 93 -3.44 -8.60 6.80
N MET A 94 -3.97 -7.81 5.86
CA MET A 94 -4.65 -8.33 4.67
C MET A 94 -3.67 -9.07 3.75
N PHE A 95 -4.18 -9.94 2.88
CA PHE A 95 -3.41 -10.64 1.87
C PHE A 95 -2.62 -9.66 0.99
N PHE A 96 -3.28 -8.62 0.46
CA PHE A 96 -2.61 -7.59 -0.34
C PHE A 96 -1.54 -6.83 0.46
N GLY A 97 -1.85 -6.47 1.72
CA GLY A 97 -0.91 -5.79 2.61
C GLY A 97 0.35 -6.60 2.95
N LYS A 98 0.20 -7.93 3.07
CA LYS A 98 1.34 -8.84 3.24
C LYS A 98 2.22 -8.90 1.99
N VAL A 99 1.63 -8.92 0.81
CA VAL A 99 2.37 -8.92 -0.47
C VAL A 99 3.13 -7.60 -0.65
N THR A 100 2.50 -6.45 -0.35
CA THR A 100 3.19 -5.16 -0.46
C THR A 100 4.32 -5.01 0.55
N HIS A 101 4.15 -5.47 1.80
CA HIS A 101 5.21 -5.41 2.82
C HIS A 101 6.45 -6.24 2.44
N LEU A 102 6.27 -7.35 1.73
CA LEU A 102 7.38 -8.15 1.23
C LEU A 102 8.14 -7.44 0.09
N VAL A 103 7.45 -6.65 -0.74
CA VAL A 103 8.06 -5.86 -1.82
C VAL A 103 8.74 -4.60 -1.27
N ASP A 104 8.14 -3.95 -0.28
CA ASP A 104 8.62 -2.70 0.34
C ASP A 104 9.86 -2.89 1.22
N SER A 105 10.19 -4.14 1.56
CA SER A 105 11.48 -4.50 2.19
C SER A 105 12.69 -4.22 1.29
N THR A 106 12.45 -3.80 0.05
CA THR A 106 13.49 -3.35 -0.88
C THR A 106 13.59 -1.82 -0.84
N ASN A 107 14.18 -1.27 0.25
CA ASN A 107 14.61 0.12 0.32
C ASN A 107 15.82 0.35 -0.63
N GLN A 108 15.61 0.12 -1.92
CA GLN A 108 16.58 0.36 -2.97
C GLN A 108 16.45 1.83 -3.33
N VAL A 109 17.39 2.63 -2.81
CA VAL A 109 17.70 3.97 -3.30
C VAL A 109 17.57 3.97 -4.83
N GLY A 110 16.70 4.83 -5.36
CA GLY A 110 16.35 4.82 -6.78
C GLY A 110 17.62 4.93 -7.66
N PRO A 111 17.63 4.34 -8.87
CA PRO A 111 18.81 4.35 -9.73
C PRO A 111 19.36 5.76 -9.96
N LEU A 112 18.46 6.74 -10.12
CA LEU A 112 18.80 8.15 -10.28
C LEU A 112 19.42 8.77 -9.02
N GLN A 113 18.93 8.39 -7.84
CA GLN A 113 19.43 8.90 -6.57
C GLN A 113 20.85 8.40 -6.30
N LYS A 114 21.17 7.15 -6.65
CA LYS A 114 22.55 6.62 -6.55
C LYS A 114 23.53 7.43 -7.41
N VAL A 115 23.15 7.77 -8.64
CA VAL A 115 23.99 8.58 -9.54
C VAL A 115 24.17 9.99 -9.01
N LEU A 116 23.09 10.63 -8.54
CA LEU A 116 23.15 11.99 -8.02
C LEU A 116 24.02 12.07 -6.74
N THR A 117 23.92 11.09 -5.84
CA THR A 117 24.75 11.03 -4.64
C THR A 117 26.23 10.78 -5.00
N ALA A 118 26.53 9.97 -6.01
CA ALA A 118 27.90 9.75 -6.45
C ALA A 118 28.54 11.03 -7.03
N ILE A 119 27.81 11.76 -7.88
CA ILE A 119 28.28 13.04 -8.45
C ILE A 119 28.44 14.08 -7.32
N GLY A 120 27.45 14.18 -6.42
CA GLY A 120 27.52 15.08 -5.27
C GLY A 120 28.72 14.82 -4.38
N ASN A 121 29.00 13.55 -4.07
CA ASN A 121 30.15 13.18 -3.26
C ASN A 121 31.49 13.49 -3.96
N PHE A 122 31.56 13.32 -5.28
CA PHE A 122 32.74 13.70 -6.05
C PHE A 122 33.00 15.22 -6.01
N CYS A 123 31.96 16.04 -6.18
CA CYS A 123 32.08 17.50 -6.07
C CYS A 123 32.49 17.97 -4.67
N ILE A 124 31.94 17.36 -3.62
CA ILE A 124 32.31 17.71 -2.23
C ILE A 124 33.79 17.39 -1.98
N CYS A 125 34.25 16.21 -2.40
CA CYS A 125 35.65 15.83 -2.26
C CYS A 125 36.60 16.73 -3.05
N SER A 126 36.26 17.10 -4.30
CA SER A 126 37.12 17.95 -5.12
C SER A 126 37.26 19.37 -4.57
N ILE A 127 36.17 19.94 -4.06
CA ILE A 127 36.18 21.25 -3.41
C ILE A 127 37.02 21.20 -2.12
N ALA A 128 36.84 20.16 -1.29
CA ALA A 128 37.61 20.00 -0.06
C ALA A 128 39.12 19.90 -0.33
N VAL A 129 39.53 19.11 -1.34
CA VAL A 129 40.93 19.01 -1.75
C VAL A 129 41.48 20.34 -2.26
N GLY A 130 40.70 21.08 -3.06
CA GLY A 130 41.07 22.41 -3.54
C GLY A 130 41.37 23.38 -2.39
N ILE A 131 40.48 23.45 -1.40
CA ILE A 131 40.65 24.31 -0.22
C ILE A 131 41.91 23.92 0.56
N VAL A 132 42.17 22.62 0.76
CA VAL A 132 43.37 22.17 1.48
C VAL A 132 44.65 22.56 0.74
N ILE A 133 44.68 22.43 -0.59
CA ILE A 133 45.83 22.84 -1.41
C ILE A 133 46.07 24.35 -1.30
N GLU A 134 45.02 25.17 -1.41
CA GLU A 134 45.14 26.62 -1.27
C GLU A 134 45.69 27.03 0.10
N LEU A 135 45.23 26.39 1.18
CA LEU A 135 45.73 26.65 2.53
C LEU A 135 47.22 26.27 2.70
N ILE A 136 47.66 25.15 2.10
CA ILE A 136 49.06 24.73 2.15
C ILE A 136 49.95 25.73 1.39
N VAL A 137 49.52 26.17 0.21
CA VAL A 137 50.26 27.16 -0.59
C VAL A 137 50.37 28.48 0.16
N MET A 138 49.27 28.94 0.78
CA MET A 138 49.28 30.17 1.57
C MET A 138 50.24 30.08 2.76
N TYR A 139 50.23 28.97 3.50
CA TYR A 139 51.14 28.75 4.63
C TYR A 139 52.61 28.76 4.21
N LEU A 140 52.95 28.08 3.11
CA LEU A 140 54.31 28.06 2.58
C LEU A 140 54.77 29.46 2.12
N ALA A 141 53.89 30.23 1.47
CA ALA A 141 54.19 31.59 1.04
C ALA A 141 54.43 32.53 2.24
N THR A 142 53.62 32.42 3.31
CA THR A 142 53.83 33.20 4.55
C THR A 142 55.11 32.80 5.28
N SER A 143 55.54 31.54 5.21
CA SER A 143 56.79 31.11 5.83
C SER A 143 58.06 31.60 5.11
N GLN A 144 57.97 32.14 3.89
CA GLN A 144 59.11 32.63 3.10
C GLN A 144 59.30 34.16 3.19
N VAL A 145 58.38 34.88 3.84
CA VAL A 145 58.42 36.34 4.06
C VAL A 145 58.77 36.62 5.51
#